data_AF-A0A965Z118-F1
#
_entry.id   AF-A0A965Z118-F1
#
_cell.length_a   1.000
_cell.length_b   1.000
_cell.length_c   1.000
_cell.angle_alpha   90.00
_cell.angle_beta   90.00
_cell.angle_gamma   90.00
#
_symmetry.space_group_name_H-M   'P 1'
#
loop_
_entity.id
_entity.type
_entity.pdbx_description
1 polymer ?
#
loop_
_entity_poly.entity_id
_entity_poly.type
_entity_poly.pdbx_seq_one_letter_code
_entity_poly.pdbx_strand_id
1 'polypeptide(L)' 'MDSLLKVKVIPNGPLLVTGTFEVEKPDGEKEAREGSTYLCRCGQSNRKPYCDGTHRKVGFEG' A
#
# COMPACT_ATOMS: atom_id res chain seq x y z
N MET A 1 -14.58 -20.33 1.89
CA MET A 1 -13.29 -20.09 2.56
C MET A 1 -12.35 -19.52 1.52
N ASP A 2 -12.27 -18.20 1.43
CA ASP A 2 -11.25 -17.55 0.61
C ASP A 2 -10.43 -16.69 1.59
N SER A 3 -9.48 -17.36 2.25
CA SER A 3 -8.63 -16.84 3.33
C SER A 3 -7.37 -16.14 2.80
N LEU A 4 -7.30 -15.92 1.48
CA LEU A 4 -6.12 -15.35 0.85
C LEU A 4 -6.11 -13.84 1.03
N LEU A 5 -4.98 -13.31 1.48
CA LEU A 5 -4.67 -11.89 1.40
C LEU A 5 -4.66 -11.49 -0.09
N LYS A 6 -5.53 -10.56 -0.48
CA LYS A 6 -5.65 -10.13 -1.88
C LYS A 6 -4.78 -8.90 -2.11
N VAL A 7 -3.91 -8.95 -3.12
CA VAL A 7 -3.10 -7.81 -3.54
C VAL A 7 -3.45 -7.49 -4.99
N LYS A 8 -3.94 -6.27 -5.22
CA LYS A 8 -4.26 -5.75 -6.56
C LYS A 8 -3.30 -4.62 -6.91
N VAL A 9 -2.62 -4.76 -8.04
CA VAL A 9 -1.83 -3.68 -8.64
C VAL A 9 -2.78 -2.73 -9.36
N ILE A 10 -2.80 -1.45 -8.97
CA ILE A 10 -3.59 -0.43 -9.67
C ILE A 10 -2.67 0.21 -10.72
N PRO A 11 -3.08 0.23 -12.02
CA PRO A 11 -2.33 0.91 -13.07
C PRO A 11 -2.02 2.35 -12.69
N ASN A 12 -0.75 2.76 -12.87
CA ASN A 12 -0.24 4.09 -12.54
C ASN A 12 -0.48 4.49 -11.08
N GLY A 13 -0.64 3.50 -10.20
CA GLY A 13 -1.18 3.67 -8.86
C GLY A 13 -0.59 2.72 -7.80
N PRO A 14 -1.17 2.73 -6.60
CA PRO A 14 -0.69 1.96 -5.46
C PRO A 14 -0.99 0.46 -5.58
N LEU A 15 -0.46 -0.30 -4.61
CA LEU A 15 -0.94 -1.66 -4.33
C LEU A 15 -2.15 -1.58 -3.40
N LEU A 16 -3.29 -2.11 -3.81
CA LEU A 16 -4.44 -2.32 -2.93
C LEU A 16 -4.31 -3.69 -2.27
N VAL A 17 -4.06 -3.71 -0.97
CA VAL A 17 -4.04 -4.90 -0.14
C VAL A 17 -5.38 -5.01 0.58
N THR A 18 -6.04 -6.16 0.50
CA THR A 18 -7.31 -6.44 1.16
C THR A 18 -7.19 -7.71 2.00
N GLY A 19 -7.41 -7.58 3.30
CA GLY A 19 -7.39 -8.66 4.29
C GLY A 19 -6.80 -8.21 5.61
N THR A 20 -6.39 -9.16 6.45
CA THR A 20 -5.71 -8.91 7.72
C THR A 20 -4.21 -9.16 7.54
N PHE A 21 -3.38 -8.17 7.87
CA PHE A 21 -1.93 -8.23 7.70
C PHE A 21 -1.20 -7.29 8.66
N GLU A 22 0.10 -7.48 8.83
CA GLU A 22 0.98 -6.60 9.62
C GLU A 22 1.90 -5.81 8.70
N VAL A 23 2.14 -4.54 9.03
CA VAL A 23 3.16 -3.69 8.43
C VAL A 23 4.28 -3.49 9.44
N GLU A 24 5.48 -3.93 9.10
CA GLU A 24 6.69 -3.64 9.88
C GLU A 24 7.39 -2.41 9.28
N LYS A 25 7.63 -1.40 10.12
CA LYS A 25 8.32 -0.15 9.75
C LYS A 25 9.84 -0.29 9.94
N PRO A 26 10.65 0.61 9.35
CA PRO A 26 12.12 0.53 9.45
C PRO A 26 12.67 0.62 10.89
N ASP A 27 11.91 1.18 11.82
CA ASP A 27 12.25 1.26 13.25
C ASP A 27 11.84 0.01 14.05
N GLY A 28 11.26 -0.99 13.38
CA GLY A 28 10.74 -2.22 13.99
C GLY A 28 9.33 -2.10 14.56
N GLU A 29 8.68 -0.92 14.45
CA GLU A 29 7.28 -0.76 14.84
C GLU A 29 6.38 -1.61 13.94
N LYS A 30 5.48 -2.38 14.56
CA LYS A 30 4.51 -3.24 13.88
C LYS A 30 3.11 -2.65 13.99
N GLU A 31 2.46 -2.47 12.85
CA GLU A 31 1.08 -1.98 12.75
C GLU A 31 0.18 -3.06 12.14
N ALA A 32 -0.81 -3.53 12.91
CA ALA A 32 -1.83 -4.44 12.40
C ALA A 32 -2.86 -3.67 11.55
N ARG A 33 -3.19 -4.22 10.39
CA ARG A 33 -4.17 -3.67 9.43
C ARG A 33 -5.24 -4.69 9.13
N GLU A 34 -6.47 -4.22 9.01
CA GLU A 34 -7.61 -5.00 8.55
C GLU A 34 -8.33 -4.24 7.42
N GLY A 35 -8.90 -4.99 6.48
CA GLY A 35 -9.65 -4.43 5.37
C GLY A 35 -8.77 -3.94 4.23
N SER A 36 -9.18 -2.85 3.58
CA SER A 36 -8.50 -2.32 2.39
C SER A 36 -7.47 -1.25 2.75
N THR A 37 -6.22 -1.46 2.33
CA THR A 37 -5.11 -0.52 2.52
C THR A 37 -4.37 -0.31 1.21
N TYR A 38 -4.04 0.96 0.92
CA TYR A 38 -3.27 1.33 -0.26
C TYR A 38 -1.80 1.57 0.10
N LEU A 39 -0.90 0.72 -0.38
CA LEU A 39 0.53 0.86 -0.20
C LEU A 39 1.16 1.61 -1.38
N CYS A 40 2.07 2.52 -1.06
CA CYS A 40 2.79 3.32 -2.06
C CYS A 40 3.65 2.40 -2.93
N ARG A 41 3.48 2.56 -4.25
CA ARG A 41 4.31 1.89 -5.26
C ARG A 41 5.20 2.85 -6.06
N CYS A 42 4.83 4.13 -6.11
CA CYS A 42 5.56 5.14 -6.88
C CYS A 42 6.85 5.67 -6.20
N GLY A 43 7.09 5.33 -4.93
CA GLY A 43 8.26 5.82 -4.18
C GLY A 43 8.19 7.28 -3.69
N GLN A 44 7.20 8.06 -4.10
CA GLN A 44 7.14 9.51 -3.84
C GLN A 44 6.17 9.93 -2.71
N SER A 45 5.47 8.99 -2.07
CA SER A 45 4.56 9.31 -0.96
C SER A 45 5.29 9.98 0.22
N ASN A 46 4.64 10.94 0.89
CA ASN A 46 5.09 11.54 2.14
C ASN A 46 4.60 10.78 3.38
N ARG A 47 3.77 9.74 3.19
CA ARG A 47 3.23 8.90 4.27
C ARG A 47 3.62 7.44 4.10
N LYS A 48 4.83 7.18 3.62
CA LYS A 48 5.33 5.81 3.41
C LYS A 48 5.14 4.97 4.70
N PRO A 49 4.75 3.69 4.57
CA PRO A 49 4.59 2.93 3.33
C PRO A 49 3.26 3.15 2.59
N TYR A 50 2.38 4.03 3.08
CA TYR A 50 1.03 4.23 2.55
C TYR A 50 1.01 5.17 1.35
N CYS A 51 0.02 4.99 0.47
CA CYS A 51 -0.26 5.90 -0.62
C CYS A 51 -0.97 7.16 -0.11
N ASP A 52 -0.46 8.33 -0.48
CA ASP A 52 -1.06 9.65 -0.17
C ASP A 52 -1.57 10.39 -1.42
N GLY A 53 -1.62 9.70 -2.57
CA GLY A 53 -2.02 10.27 -3.85
C GLY A 53 -0.90 10.93 -4.66
N THR A 54 0.34 11.02 -4.13
CA THR A 54 1.46 11.68 -4.83
C THR A 54 1.79 11.06 -6.19
N HIS A 55 1.48 9.78 -6.42
CA HIS A 55 1.64 9.11 -7.73
C HIS A 55 0.98 9.87 -8.89
N ARG A 56 -0.15 10.55 -8.65
CA ARG A 56 -0.85 11.36 -9.67
C ARG A 56 -0.07 12.62 -10.03
N LYS A 57 0.57 13.24 -9.04
CA LYS A 57 1.31 14.50 -9.20
C LYS A 57 2.63 14.29 -9.93
N VAL A 58 3.28 13.15 -9.69
CA VAL A 58 4.59 12.82 -10.28
C VAL A 58 4.47 12.06 -11.61
N GLY A 59 3.25 11.84 -12.11
CA GLY A 59 3.03 11.11 -13.36
C GLY A 59 3.59 9.68 -13.33
N PHE A 60 3.40 8.95 -12.22
CA PHE A 60 3.91 7.59 -12.10
C PHE A 60 3.30 6.67 -13.16
N GLU A 61 4.16 6.01 -13.94
CA GLU A 61 3.79 4.99 -14.92
C GLU A 61 4.24 3.61 -14.45
N GLY A 62 3.29 2.68 -14.27
CA GLY A 62 3.60 1.32 -13.83
C GLY A 62 2.40 0.45 -13.53
#